data_AF-A0A933T4P7-F1
#
_entry.id   AF-A0A933T4P7-F1
#
_cell.length_a   1.000
_cell.length_b   1.000
_cell.length_c   1.000
_cell.angle_alpha   90.00
_cell.angle_beta   90.00
_cell.angle_gamma   90.00
#
_symmetry.space_group_name_H-M   'P 1'
#
loop_
_entity.id
_entity.type
_entity.pdbx_description
1 polymer ?
#
loop_
_entity_poly.entity_id
_entity_poly.type
_entity_poly.pdbx_seq_one_letter_code
_entity_poly.pdbx_strand_id
1 'polypeptide(L)' 'MKQGIILLIILMVPALSYAQPGSESQLPEIKFDAESYDLGIVTQEMAMHSFEFRNTGTSELIIEKLVPS' A
#
# COMPACT_ATOMS: atom_id res chain seq x y z
N MET A 1 20.07 12.56 -41.92
CA MET A 1 20.08 11.54 -40.84
C MET A 1 19.83 12.14 -39.45
N LYS A 2 20.57 13.18 -39.03
CA LYS A 2 20.37 13.82 -37.70
C LYS A 2 18.97 14.43 -37.47
N GLN A 3 18.40 15.06 -38.51
CA GLN A 3 17.08 15.71 -38.44
C GLN A 3 15.93 14.71 -38.22
N GLY A 4 16.01 13.51 -38.84
CA GLY A 4 15.00 12.46 -38.66
C GLY A 4 15.04 11.82 -37.27
N ILE A 5 16.24 11.74 -36.67
CA ILE A 5 16.41 11.23 -35.29
C ILE A 5 15.80 12.21 -34.28
N ILE A 6 15.96 13.52 -34.48
CA ILE A 6 15.38 14.54 -33.60
C ILE A 6 13.85 14.49 -33.65
N LEU A 7 13.26 14.33 -34.84
CA LEU A 7 11.81 14.21 -35.01
C LEU A 7 11.24 12.96 -34.31
N LEU A 8 11.96 11.84 -34.41
CA LEU A 8 11.57 10.58 -33.76
C LEU A 8 11.59 10.68 -32.23
N ILE A 9 12.58 11.38 -31.68
CA ILE A 9 12.69 11.62 -30.23
C ILE A 9 11.52 12.51 -29.76
N ILE A 10 11.21 13.60 -30.47
CA ILE A 10 10.08 14.48 -30.13
C ILE A 10 8.74 13.73 -30.12
N LEU A 11 8.56 12.78 -31.05
CA LEU A 11 7.35 11.96 -31.13
C LEU A 11 7.21 10.95 -29.98
N MET A 12 8.34 10.46 -29.44
CA MET A 12 8.38 9.45 -28.36
C MET A 12 8.29 10.05 -26.94
N VAL A 13 8.72 11.30 -26.74
CA VAL A 13 8.69 11.99 -25.43
C VAL A 13 7.28 12.02 -24.79
N PRO A 14 6.17 12.35 -25.49
CA PRO A 14 4.86 12.40 -24.85
C PRO A 14 4.34 11.02 -24.41
N ALA A 15 4.77 9.92 -25.04
CA ALA A 15 4.37 8.57 -24.63
C ALA A 15 4.95 8.17 -23.26
N LEU A 16 6.13 8.70 -22.90
CA LEU A 16 6.78 8.45 -21.61
C LEU A 16 6.08 9.19 -20.45
N SER A 17 5.45 10.34 -20.74
CA SER A 17 4.69 11.10 -19.74
C SER A 17 3.44 10.37 -19.23
N TYR A 18 2.83 9.52 -20.07
CA TYR A 18 1.65 8.73 -19.68
C TYR A 18 2.01 7.41 -18.97
N ALA A 19 3.29 7.00 -19.00
CA ALA A 19 3.77 5.79 -18.34
C ALA A 19 4.32 6.05 -16.92
N GLN A 20 4.11 7.25 -16.38
CA GLN A 20 4.43 7.51 -14.99
C GLN A 20 3.50 6.65 -14.12
N PRO A 21 4.03 5.87 -13.15
CA PRO A 21 3.19 5.12 -12.23
C PRO A 21 2.25 6.14 -11.57
N GLY A 22 0.96 6.02 -11.87
CA GLY A 22 -0.05 6.92 -11.36
C GLY A 22 -0.02 6.95 -9.83
N SER A 23 -0.52 8.05 -9.27
CA SER A 23 -0.69 8.28 -7.83
C SER A 23 -1.41 7.16 -7.07
N GLU A 24 -2.01 6.19 -7.76
CA GLU A 24 -2.51 4.92 -7.20
C GLU A 24 -1.42 4.10 -6.51
N SER A 25 -0.15 4.31 -6.87
CA SER A 25 0.98 3.61 -6.24
C SER A 25 1.26 4.08 -4.80
N GLN A 26 0.68 5.22 -4.39
CA GLN A 26 0.91 5.89 -3.09
C GLN A 26 -0.28 5.79 -2.15
N LEU A 27 -0.87 4.62 -2.05
CA LEU A 27 -1.88 4.33 -1.05
C LEU A 27 -1.24 3.66 0.17
N PRO A 28 -1.69 3.98 1.41
CA PRO A 28 -1.31 3.20 2.57
C PRO A 28 -1.97 1.83 2.48
N GLU A 29 -1.30 0.79 2.96
CA GLU A 29 -1.78 -0.58 2.89
C GLU A 29 -1.50 -1.28 4.21
N ILE A 30 -2.53 -1.79 4.87
CA ILE A 30 -2.38 -2.54 6.13
C ILE A 30 -2.21 -4.01 5.81
N LYS A 31 -1.13 -4.60 6.33
CA LYS A 31 -0.93 -6.05 6.31
C LYS A 31 -0.85 -6.58 7.74
N PHE A 32 -1.77 -7.48 8.09
CA PHE A 32 -1.78 -8.18 9.37
C PHE A 32 -0.89 -9.42 9.30
N ASP A 33 -0.20 -9.71 10.39
CA ASP A 33 0.56 -10.97 10.51
C ASP A 33 -0.38 -12.17 10.74
N ALA A 34 -1.52 -11.92 11.40
CA ALA A 34 -2.63 -12.85 11.52
C ALA A 34 -3.96 -12.08 11.58
N GLU A 35 -4.97 -12.56 10.87
CA GLU A 35 -6.32 -11.94 10.86
C GLU A 35 -7.27 -12.59 11.88
N SER A 36 -6.86 -13.71 12.47
CA SER A 36 -7.65 -14.41 13.48
C SER A 36 -6.75 -15.08 14.52
N TYR A 37 -7.27 -15.19 15.72
CA TYR A 37 -6.62 -15.90 16.82
C TYR A 37 -7.69 -16.64 17.63
N ASP A 38 -7.45 -17.93 17.87
CA ASP A 38 -8.29 -18.75 18.76
C ASP A 38 -7.67 -18.76 20.16
N LEU A 39 -8.39 -18.19 21.12
CA LEU A 39 -8.00 -18.16 22.53
C LEU A 39 -8.14 -19.53 23.21
N GLY A 40 -8.83 -20.48 22.59
CA GLY A 40 -9.10 -21.80 23.15
C GLY A 40 -9.98 -21.73 24.41
N ILE A 41 -9.78 -22.69 25.33
CA ILE A 41 -10.54 -22.77 26.58
C ILE A 41 -9.85 -21.90 27.63
N VAL A 42 -10.43 -20.73 27.92
CA VAL A 42 -9.97 -19.81 28.96
C VAL A 42 -10.65 -20.18 30.28
N THR A 43 -9.90 -20.76 31.22
CA THR A 43 -10.49 -21.36 32.43
C THR A 43 -10.66 -20.41 33.60
N GLN A 44 -9.88 -19.33 33.73
CA GLN A 44 -10.04 -18.32 34.80
C GLN A 44 -9.08 -17.11 34.76
N GLU A 45 -8.20 -17.02 33.78
CA GLU A 45 -7.17 -15.97 33.69
C GLU A 45 -7.53 -14.92 32.63
N MET A 46 -7.00 -13.70 32.76
CA MET A 46 -7.13 -12.68 31.71
C MET A 46 -6.36 -13.14 30.48
N ALA A 47 -7.06 -13.64 29.48
CA ALA A 47 -6.48 -14.00 28.19
C ALA A 47 -6.38 -12.74 27.32
N MET A 48 -5.15 -12.37 26.95
CA MET A 48 -4.88 -11.22 26.10
C MET A 48 -4.10 -11.69 24.87
N HIS A 49 -4.53 -11.24 23.70
CA HIS A 49 -3.81 -11.44 22.46
C HIS A 49 -3.69 -10.09 21.74
N SER A 50 -2.51 -9.82 21.19
CA SER A 50 -2.24 -8.61 20.43
C SER A 50 -2.05 -8.97 18.97
N PHE A 51 -2.75 -8.26 18.08
CA PHE A 51 -2.52 -8.36 16.65
C PHE A 51 -1.48 -7.34 16.21
N GLU A 52 -0.47 -7.82 15.49
CA GLU A 52 0.52 -6.97 14.85
C GLU A 52 0.14 -6.75 13.38
N PHE A 53 0.35 -5.52 12.92
CA PHE A 53 0.19 -5.16 11.51
C PHE A 53 1.23 -4.13 11.12
N ARG A 54 1.48 -4.05 9.81
CA ARG A 54 2.43 -3.12 9.21
C ARG A 54 1.81 -2.36 8.06
N ASN A 55 2.16 -1.09 7.93
CA ASN A 55 1.94 -0.35 6.69
C ASN A 55 2.94 -0.82 5.62
N THR A 56 2.47 -1.53 4.59
CA THR A 56 3.27 -1.96 3.44
C THR A 56 3.10 -1.05 2.23
N GLY A 57 2.21 -0.07 2.33
CA GLY A 57 1.97 0.93 1.30
C GLY A 57 3.13 1.91 1.17
N THR A 58 3.08 2.73 0.12
CA THR A 58 4.17 3.69 -0.17
C THR A 58 3.89 5.11 0.35
N SER A 59 2.77 5.31 1.05
CA SER A 59 2.42 6.55 1.74
C SER A 59 2.09 6.31 3.23
N GLU A 60 2.01 7.39 3.99
CA GLU A 60 1.74 7.34 5.43
C GLU A 60 0.33 6.82 5.73
N LEU A 61 0.24 5.88 6.67
CA LEU A 61 -1.03 5.35 7.15
C LEU A 61 -1.50 6.18 8.35
N ILE A 62 -2.62 6.87 8.20
CA ILE A 62 -3.30 7.62 9.27
C ILE A 62 -4.57 6.86 9.65
N ILE A 63 -4.70 6.48 10.92
CA ILE A 63 -5.86 5.76 11.45
C ILE A 63 -6.77 6.76 12.17
N GLU A 64 -7.99 6.93 11.68
CA GLU A 64 -8.98 7.85 12.23
C GLU A 64 -10.34 7.17 12.40
N LYS A 65 -11.22 7.76 13.22
CA LYS A 65 -12.62 7.32 13.41
C LYS A 65 -12.77 5.85 13.82
N LEU A 66 -11.96 5.42 14.78
CA LEU A 66 -12.11 4.10 15.39
C LEU A 66 -13.49 3.99 16.05
N VAL A 67 -14.31 3.07 15.55
CA VAL A 67 -15.58 2.69 16.17
C VAL A 67 -15.39 1.28 16.72
N PRO A 68 -15.54 1.07 18.04
CA PRO A 68 -15.56 -0.28 18.59
C PRO A 68 -16.77 -1.03 18.00
N SER A 69 -16.51 -2.18 17.39
CA SER A 69 -17.53 -3.10 16.85
C SER A 69 -18.27 -3.82 17.96
#